data_AF-A0A7V9A7Y2-F1
#
_entry.id   AF-A0A7V9A7Y2-F1
#
_cell.length_a   1.000
_cell.length_b   1.000
_cell.length_c   1.000
_cell.angle_alpha   90.00
_cell.angle_beta   90.00
_cell.angle_gamma   90.00
#
_symmetry.space_group_name_H-M   'P 1'
#
loop_
_entity.id
_entity.type
_entity.pdbx_description
1 polymer ?
#
loop_
_entity_poly.entity_id
_entity_poly.type
_entity_poly.pdbx_seq_one_letter_code
_entity_poly.pdbx_strand_id
1 'polypeptide(L)'
;MAKFLNTSGITYHLEQLIKSTKERLVIISPYLRLSDKIRELIEDLDRLKIDIRLVYGKNDLHPRESAWLESLTFVRCSFCKNLHAKCYLNESEAIITSMNIYEFSQVNNNEMGIVFNRDDDPELFKDTYDEAQRLIRISDQVKISVELIEAEVVEDDPIAEANSLAKQISTSQLAKQLKRPSKALFSELQEKGWIARNDNNWELTDLGKQKGGEVKNSKRFGDYITWPQNVSLD
;
A
#
# COMPACT_ATOMS: atom_id res chain seq x y z
N MET A 1 11.41 28.73 -13.76
CA MET A 1 12.66 27.96 -13.89
C MET A 1 12.61 26.84 -12.86
N ALA A 2 13.11 25.64 -13.18
CA ALA A 2 13.12 24.52 -12.24
C ALA A 2 13.90 24.85 -10.95
N LYS A 3 13.40 24.38 -9.81
CA LYS A 3 14.00 24.58 -8.48
C LYS A 3 14.32 23.23 -7.87
N PHE A 4 15.54 23.11 -7.34
CA PHE A 4 15.96 21.93 -6.57
C PHE A 4 15.24 21.88 -5.22
N LEU A 5 14.86 20.67 -4.80
CA LEU A 5 14.22 20.38 -3.52
C LEU A 5 14.98 19.28 -2.78
N ASN A 6 15.17 19.47 -1.48
CA ASN A 6 15.54 18.42 -0.53
C ASN A 6 14.28 17.76 0.06
N THR A 7 14.43 16.77 0.94
CA THR A 7 13.31 16.04 1.58
C THR A 7 12.19 16.97 2.09
N SER A 8 12.53 17.95 2.94
CA SER A 8 11.54 18.89 3.50
C SER A 8 10.89 19.76 2.43
N GLY A 9 11.66 20.19 1.42
CA GLY A 9 11.15 20.93 0.28
C GLY A 9 10.14 20.12 -0.53
N ILE A 10 10.42 18.83 -0.80
CA ILE A 10 9.49 17.96 -1.52
C ILE A 10 8.18 17.82 -0.76
N THR A 11 8.23 17.55 0.55
CA THR A 11 7.01 17.45 1.37
C THR A 11 6.19 18.73 1.35
N TYR A 12 6.83 19.88 1.53
CA TYR A 12 6.15 21.18 1.48
C TYR A 12 5.50 21.42 0.13
N HIS A 13 6.24 21.24 -0.96
CA HIS A 13 5.74 21.48 -2.32
C HIS A 13 4.65 20.49 -2.72
N LEU A 14 4.73 19.22 -2.32
CA LEU A 14 3.66 18.24 -2.56
C LEU A 14 2.35 18.70 -1.93
N GLU A 15 2.36 19.19 -0.69
CA GLU A 15 1.15 19.72 -0.05
C GLU A 15 0.60 20.95 -0.79
N GLN A 16 1.46 21.87 -1.25
CA GLN A 16 1.02 23.05 -1.99
C GLN A 16 0.47 22.68 -3.37
N LEU A 17 1.09 21.73 -4.05
CA LEU A 17 0.65 21.21 -5.35
C LEU A 17 -0.76 20.65 -5.26
N ILE A 18 -1.05 19.85 -4.23
CA ILE A 18 -2.39 19.29 -4.01
C ILE A 18 -3.37 20.44 -3.70
N LYS A 19 -3.06 21.34 -2.76
CA LYS A 19 -3.92 22.48 -2.39
C LYS A 19 -4.24 23.42 -3.55
N SER A 20 -3.31 23.61 -4.47
CA SER A 20 -3.44 24.54 -5.60
C SER A 20 -4.13 23.93 -6.81
N THR A 21 -4.46 22.64 -6.78
CA THR A 21 -5.10 21.95 -7.91
C THR A 21 -6.51 22.48 -8.18
N LYS A 22 -6.80 22.85 -9.43
CA LYS A 22 -8.11 23.35 -9.86
C LYS A 22 -8.79 22.50 -10.93
N GLU A 23 -8.04 21.69 -11.66
CA GLU A 23 -8.60 20.88 -12.74
C GLU A 23 -8.30 19.40 -12.58
N ARG A 24 -7.03 19.07 -12.38
CA ARG A 24 -6.60 17.67 -12.32
C ARG A 24 -5.37 17.51 -11.45
N LEU A 25 -5.40 16.51 -10.57
CA LEU A 25 -4.24 16.03 -9.83
C LEU A 25 -3.80 14.68 -10.39
N VAL A 26 -2.51 14.51 -10.66
CA VAL A 26 -1.91 13.22 -10.99
C VAL A 26 -0.79 12.93 -10.01
N ILE A 27 -0.89 11.76 -9.39
CA ILE A 27 0.10 11.23 -8.46
C ILE A 27 0.57 9.89 -9.00
N ILE A 28 1.87 9.79 -9.27
CA ILE A 28 2.54 8.59 -9.73
C ILE A 28 3.59 8.23 -8.68
N SER A 29 3.43 7.09 -8.02
CA SER A 29 4.40 6.58 -7.05
C SER A 29 4.26 5.07 -6.93
N PRO A 30 5.36 4.27 -6.93
CA PRO A 30 5.28 2.82 -6.84
C PRO A 30 4.53 2.33 -5.60
N TYR A 31 4.68 3.05 -4.50
CA TYR A 31 4.02 2.83 -3.23
C TYR A 31 3.06 3.97 -2.96
N LEU A 32 1.83 3.63 -2.56
CA LEU A 32 0.78 4.59 -2.25
C LEU A 32 0.43 4.45 -0.78
N ARG A 33 1.08 5.24 0.08
CA ARG A 33 0.81 5.32 1.51
C ARG A 33 0.68 6.77 1.94
N LEU A 34 -0.56 7.24 1.94
CA LEU A 34 -0.90 8.65 2.13
C LEU A 34 -1.04 8.95 3.63
N SER A 35 -0.37 10.00 4.10
CA SER A 35 -0.58 10.50 5.47
C SER A 35 -1.99 11.06 5.63
N ASP A 36 -2.49 11.14 6.87
CA ASP A 36 -3.83 11.67 7.15
C ASP A 36 -4.04 13.06 6.51
N LYS A 37 -3.02 13.93 6.60
CA LYS A 37 -3.03 15.26 6.00
C LYS A 37 -3.20 15.25 4.47
N ILE A 38 -2.53 14.33 3.76
CA ILE A 38 -2.69 14.21 2.31
C ILE A 38 -4.08 13.64 1.96
N ARG A 39 -4.60 12.71 2.78
CA ARG A 39 -5.95 12.16 2.60
C ARG A 39 -7.01 13.23 2.74
N GLU A 40 -6.94 14.08 3.77
CA GLU A 40 -7.84 15.22 3.95
C GLU A 40 -7.85 16.18 2.75
N LEU A 41 -6.67 16.46 2.18
CA LEU A 41 -6.57 17.30 0.99
C LEU A 41 -7.18 16.65 -0.26
N ILE A 42 -6.97 15.34 -0.44
CA ILE A 42 -7.58 14.58 -1.54
C ILE A 42 -9.10 14.54 -1.41
N GLU A 43 -9.62 14.34 -0.19
CA GLU A 43 -11.07 14.39 0.08
C GLU A 43 -11.67 15.77 -0.20
N ASP A 44 -10.93 16.85 0.07
CA ASP A 44 -11.37 18.20 -0.27
C ASP A 44 -11.46 18.42 -1.78
N LEU A 45 -10.44 18.00 -2.52
CA LEU A 45 -10.46 18.03 -3.99
C LEU A 45 -11.58 17.14 -4.57
N ASP A 46 -11.86 15.99 -3.96
CA ASP A 46 -12.98 15.11 -4.36
C ASP A 46 -14.34 15.82 -4.19
N ARG A 47 -14.55 16.52 -3.06
CA ARG A 47 -15.74 17.36 -2.84
C ARG A 47 -15.87 18.48 -3.88
N LEU A 48 -14.74 19.04 -4.31
CA LEU A 48 -14.65 20.03 -5.39
C LEU A 48 -14.78 19.42 -6.79
N LYS A 49 -14.95 18.10 -6.90
CA LYS A 49 -15.13 17.34 -8.15
C LYS A 49 -13.93 17.39 -9.09
N ILE A 50 -12.73 17.55 -8.52
CA ILE A 50 -11.47 17.58 -9.26
C ILE A 50 -11.09 16.17 -9.72
N ASP A 51 -10.64 16.01 -10.97
CA ASP A 51 -10.21 14.70 -11.50
C ASP A 51 -8.87 14.30 -10.88
N ILE A 52 -8.85 13.27 -10.03
CA ILE A 52 -7.66 12.81 -9.32
C ILE A 52 -7.25 11.45 -9.86
N ARG A 53 -5.99 11.32 -10.30
CA ARG A 53 -5.41 10.07 -10.84
C ARG A 53 -4.27 9.59 -9.96
N LEU A 54 -4.44 8.41 -9.37
CA LEU A 54 -3.41 7.75 -8.58
C LEU A 54 -2.88 6.55 -9.37
N VAL A 55 -1.59 6.57 -9.70
CA VAL A 55 -0.90 5.47 -10.40
C VAL A 55 0.11 4.83 -9.45
N TYR A 56 -0.06 3.54 -9.17
CA TYR A 56 0.77 2.80 -8.23
C TYR A 56 1.33 1.51 -8.84
N GLY A 57 2.46 1.03 -8.31
CA GLY A 57 3.23 -0.07 -8.89
C GLY A 57 3.30 -1.35 -8.06
N LYS A 58 2.88 -1.28 -6.80
CA LYS A 58 2.92 -2.38 -5.84
C LYS A 58 1.53 -2.61 -5.28
N ASN A 59 1.09 -3.87 -5.27
CA ASN A 59 -0.21 -4.28 -4.73
C ASN A 59 -0.15 -4.44 -3.20
N ASP A 60 0.36 -3.44 -2.48
CA ASP A 60 0.46 -3.44 -1.02
C ASP A 60 -0.55 -2.51 -0.34
N LEU A 61 -1.55 -2.00 -1.09
CA LEU A 61 -2.66 -1.24 -0.51
C LEU A 61 -3.34 -2.03 0.61
N HIS A 62 -3.47 -1.36 1.76
CA HIS A 62 -4.17 -1.93 2.88
C HIS A 62 -5.69 -1.96 2.57
N PRO A 63 -6.46 -2.97 3.00
CA PRO A 63 -7.91 -3.01 2.74
C PRO A 63 -8.65 -1.74 3.15
N ARG A 64 -8.21 -1.09 4.24
CA ARG A 64 -8.73 0.20 4.70
C ARG A 64 -8.48 1.34 3.71
N GLU A 65 -7.28 1.41 3.13
CA GLU A 65 -6.93 2.41 2.12
C GLU A 65 -7.70 2.15 0.82
N SER A 66 -7.88 0.87 0.46
CA SER A 66 -8.65 0.45 -0.71
C SER A 66 -10.12 0.90 -0.59
N ALA A 67 -10.77 0.57 0.53
CA ALA A 67 -12.14 0.98 0.81
C ALA A 67 -12.30 2.52 0.87
N TRP A 68 -11.31 3.22 1.41
CA TRP A 68 -11.30 4.69 1.40
C TRP A 68 -11.22 5.24 -0.02
N LEU A 69 -10.29 4.76 -0.84
CA LEU A 69 -10.15 5.19 -2.24
C LEU A 69 -11.40 4.88 -3.07
N GLU A 70 -12.08 3.77 -2.82
CA GLU A 70 -13.35 3.40 -3.46
C GLU A 70 -14.52 4.31 -3.08
N SER A 71 -14.47 4.91 -1.88
CA SER A 71 -15.51 5.84 -1.43
C SER A 71 -15.48 7.20 -2.12
N LEU A 72 -14.37 7.52 -2.80
CA LEU A 72 -14.15 8.80 -3.47
C LEU A 72 -14.62 8.74 -4.92
N THR A 73 -15.41 9.72 -5.33
CA THR A 73 -16.13 9.67 -6.63
C THR A 73 -15.26 10.11 -7.80
N PHE A 74 -14.35 11.05 -7.56
CA PHE A 74 -13.49 11.68 -8.56
C PHE A 74 -12.04 11.23 -8.47
N VAL A 75 -11.74 10.27 -7.59
CA VAL A 75 -10.44 9.60 -7.52
C VAL A 75 -10.45 8.32 -8.32
N ARG A 76 -9.47 8.16 -9.21
CA ARG A 76 -9.27 6.94 -10.01
C ARG A 76 -7.91 6.35 -9.74
N CYS A 77 -7.90 5.09 -9.35
CA CYS A 77 -6.69 4.33 -9.06
C CYS A 77 -6.35 3.42 -10.24
N SER A 78 -5.08 3.42 -10.66
CA SER A 78 -4.58 2.56 -11.75
C SER A 78 -3.28 1.87 -11.33
N PHE A 79 -3.15 0.59 -11.66
CA PHE A 79 -1.96 -0.19 -11.38
C PHE A 79 -1.04 -0.24 -12.61
N CYS A 80 0.21 0.16 -12.43
CA CYS A 80 1.24 0.11 -13.46
C CYS A 80 2.32 -0.92 -13.08
N LYS A 81 2.35 -2.05 -13.79
CA LYS A 81 3.43 -3.04 -13.61
C LYS A 81 4.80 -2.40 -13.85
N ASN A 82 5.77 -2.76 -13.01
CA ASN A 82 7.16 -2.26 -13.07
C ASN A 82 7.31 -0.75 -12.90
N LEU A 83 6.36 -0.07 -12.27
CA LEU A 83 6.48 1.35 -11.97
C LEU A 83 7.57 1.60 -10.91
N HIS A 84 8.51 2.49 -11.23
CA HIS A 84 9.49 3.03 -10.29
C HIS A 84 9.52 4.57 -10.26
N ALA A 85 8.90 5.22 -11.25
CA ALA A 85 8.82 6.66 -11.35
C ALA A 85 8.05 7.26 -10.17
N LYS A 86 8.54 8.39 -9.65
CA LYS A 86 7.77 9.23 -8.72
C LYS A 86 7.61 10.61 -9.33
N CYS A 87 6.37 10.97 -9.59
CA CYS A 87 6.02 12.23 -10.21
C CYS A 87 4.66 12.68 -9.69
N TYR A 88 4.57 13.95 -9.31
CA TYR A 88 3.35 14.57 -8.80
C TYR A 88 3.11 15.82 -9.63
N LEU A 89 1.93 15.97 -10.22
CA LEU A 89 1.64 17.13 -11.05
C LEU A 89 0.17 17.52 -10.99
N ASN A 90 -0.09 18.82 -11.18
CA ASN A 90 -1.42 19.34 -11.47
C ASN A 90 -1.42 20.04 -12.84
N GLU A 91 -2.41 20.88 -13.14
CA GLU A 91 -2.48 21.60 -14.41
C GLU A 91 -1.37 22.65 -14.65
N SER A 92 -0.65 23.04 -13.61
CA SER A 92 0.26 24.20 -13.58
C SER A 92 1.67 23.89 -13.08
N GLU A 93 1.85 22.93 -12.17
CA GLU A 93 3.11 22.59 -11.51
C GLU A 93 3.36 21.08 -11.51
N ALA A 94 4.62 20.67 -11.60
CA ALA A 94 5.06 19.29 -11.52
C ALA A 94 6.30 19.14 -10.63
N ILE A 95 6.37 18.00 -9.96
CA ILE A 95 7.48 17.54 -9.11
C ILE A 95 7.97 16.21 -9.66
N ILE A 96 9.28 16.10 -9.91
CA ILE A 96 9.97 14.83 -10.17
C ILE A 96 10.92 14.60 -9.00
N THR A 97 10.88 13.42 -8.38
CA THR A 97 11.61 13.18 -7.14
C THR A 97 12.03 11.71 -6.97
N SER A 98 13.00 11.48 -6.07
CA SER A 98 13.32 10.16 -5.53
C SER A 98 12.39 9.71 -4.40
N MET A 99 11.59 10.62 -3.82
CA MET A 99 10.70 10.34 -2.69
C MET A 99 9.43 9.61 -3.13
N ASN A 100 9.13 8.45 -2.54
CA ASN A 100 7.80 7.83 -2.62
C ASN A 100 6.79 8.60 -1.76
N ILE A 101 5.49 8.43 -2.03
CA ILE A 101 4.46 8.87 -1.07
C ILE A 101 4.41 7.88 0.09
N TYR A 102 5.25 8.11 1.08
CA TYR A 102 5.31 7.34 2.31
C TYR A 102 5.67 8.22 3.51
N GLU A 103 4.93 8.06 4.59
CA GLU A 103 5.12 8.79 5.85
C GLU A 103 6.54 8.60 6.44
N PHE A 104 7.13 7.41 6.32
CA PHE A 104 8.44 7.14 6.92
C PHE A 104 9.62 7.59 6.05
N SER A 105 9.45 7.75 4.73
CA SER A 105 10.53 8.27 3.86
C SER A 105 10.86 9.72 4.21
N GLN A 106 9.91 10.49 4.73
CA GLN A 106 10.11 11.89 5.11
C GLN A 106 11.02 12.06 6.34
N VAL A 107 11.06 11.06 7.24
CA VAL A 107 11.77 11.14 8.51
C VAL A 107 13.16 10.50 8.45
N ASN A 108 13.31 9.46 7.63
CA ASN A 108 14.52 8.62 7.66
C ASN A 108 15.36 8.66 6.38
N ASN A 109 14.83 9.21 5.28
CA ASN A 109 15.53 9.25 4.00
C ASN A 109 15.95 10.67 3.60
N ASN A 110 17.13 10.75 2.99
CA ASN A 110 17.55 11.94 2.27
C ASN A 110 17.08 11.80 0.82
N GLU A 111 16.12 12.63 0.44
CA GLU A 111 15.50 12.62 -0.87
C GLU A 111 15.84 13.91 -1.61
N MET A 112 15.80 13.83 -2.94
CA MET A 112 15.98 14.99 -3.80
C MET A 112 14.92 15.03 -4.88
N GLY A 113 14.66 16.22 -5.38
CA GLY A 113 13.70 16.42 -6.43
C GLY A 113 13.87 17.77 -7.08
N ILE A 114 13.06 17.98 -8.10
CA ILE A 114 12.91 19.26 -8.77
C ILE A 114 11.42 19.59 -8.83
N VAL A 115 11.11 20.88 -8.69
CA VAL A 115 9.79 21.43 -8.96
C VAL A 115 9.89 22.45 -10.08
N PHE A 116 8.94 22.42 -11.00
CA PHE A 116 8.86 23.32 -12.13
C PHE A 116 7.40 23.55 -12.50
N ASN A 117 7.13 24.68 -13.14
CA ASN A 117 5.80 25.09 -13.53
C ASN A 117 5.71 25.26 -15.05
N ARG A 118 4.49 25.21 -15.55
CA ARG A 118 4.15 25.29 -16.96
C ARG A 118 4.48 26.63 -17.60
N ASP A 119 4.36 27.72 -16.84
CA ASP A 119 4.55 29.08 -17.36
C ASP A 119 6.02 29.40 -17.59
N ASP A 120 6.89 28.94 -16.69
CA ASP A 120 8.32 29.20 -16.76
C ASP A 120 9.09 28.18 -17.61
N ASP A 121 8.61 26.94 -17.69
CA ASP A 121 9.26 25.85 -18.44
C ASP A 121 8.21 24.96 -19.15
N PRO A 122 7.56 25.49 -20.20
CA PRO A 122 6.44 24.82 -20.85
C PRO A 122 6.83 23.53 -21.57
N GLU A 123 8.06 23.44 -22.08
CA GLU A 123 8.56 22.26 -22.79
C GLU A 123 8.79 21.10 -21.81
N LEU A 124 9.53 21.35 -20.71
CA LEU A 124 9.75 20.34 -19.67
C LEU A 124 8.42 19.88 -19.03
N PHE A 125 7.51 20.82 -18.79
CA PHE A 125 6.18 20.50 -18.26
C PHE A 125 5.39 19.62 -19.22
N LYS A 126 5.39 19.94 -20.53
CA LYS A 126 4.70 19.16 -21.55
C LYS A 126 5.25 17.74 -21.63
N ASP A 127 6.56 17.56 -21.70
CA ASP A 127 7.18 16.24 -21.78
C ASP A 127 6.88 15.39 -20.54
N THR A 128 6.92 16.02 -19.36
CA THR A 128 6.56 15.37 -18.10
C THR A 128 5.09 14.95 -18.09
N TYR A 129 4.19 15.84 -18.54
CA TYR A 129 2.77 15.56 -18.63
C TYR A 129 2.48 14.42 -19.62
N ASP A 130 3.10 14.44 -20.79
CA ASP A 130 2.91 13.41 -21.83
C ASP A 130 3.35 12.02 -21.34
N GLU A 131 4.45 11.93 -20.59
CA GLU A 131 4.89 10.67 -19.97
C GLU A 131 3.96 10.23 -18.84
N ALA A 132 3.47 11.14 -18.01
CA ALA A 132 2.46 10.83 -17.00
C ALA A 132 1.17 10.29 -17.64
N GLN A 133 0.71 10.90 -18.74
CA GLN A 133 -0.42 10.41 -19.50
C GLN A 133 -0.15 9.03 -20.13
N ARG A 134 1.08 8.79 -20.62
CA ARG A 134 1.48 7.46 -21.13
C ARG A 134 1.38 6.41 -20.02
N LEU A 135 1.90 6.70 -18.83
CA LEU A 135 1.82 5.81 -17.67
C LEU A 135 0.36 5.50 -17.29
N ILE A 136 -0.52 6.51 -17.26
CA ILE A 136 -1.96 6.30 -17.03
C ILE A 136 -2.58 5.39 -18.10
N ARG A 137 -2.26 5.58 -19.39
CA ARG A 137 -2.82 4.77 -20.50
C ARG A 137 -2.41 3.30 -20.46
N ILE A 138 -1.17 3.01 -20.06
CA ILE A 138 -0.66 1.64 -19.98
C ILE A 138 -0.99 0.96 -18.65
N SER A 139 -1.57 1.70 -17.71
CA SER A 139 -1.96 1.16 -16.40
C SER A 139 -3.32 0.48 -16.48
N ASP A 140 -3.44 -0.63 -15.77
CA ASP A 140 -4.72 -1.31 -15.61
C ASP A 140 -5.58 -0.50 -14.64
N GLN A 141 -6.75 -0.04 -15.10
CA GLN A 141 -7.72 0.56 -14.19
C GLN A 141 -8.19 -0.52 -13.22
N VAL A 142 -7.83 -0.34 -11.96
CA VAL A 142 -8.31 -1.21 -10.91
C VAL A 142 -9.69 -0.69 -10.54
N LYS A 143 -10.75 -1.31 -11.06
CA LYS A 143 -12.00 -1.35 -10.30
C LYS A 143 -11.64 -2.13 -9.06
N ILE A 144 -11.45 -1.43 -7.95
CA ILE A 144 -11.17 -2.10 -6.68
C ILE A 144 -12.52 -2.72 -6.28
N SER A 145 -12.79 -3.89 -6.83
CA SER A 145 -13.88 -4.73 -6.36
C SER A 145 -13.35 -5.35 -5.08
N VAL A 146 -13.74 -4.77 -3.95
CA VAL A 146 -13.82 -5.55 -2.72
C VAL A 146 -14.82 -6.66 -3.06
N GLU A 147 -14.32 -7.86 -3.34
CA GLU A 147 -15.07 -9.03 -2.94
C GLU A 147 -15.21 -8.88 -1.43
N LEU A 148 -16.30 -8.23 -1.03
CA LEU A 148 -16.85 -8.36 0.29
C LEU A 148 -17.10 -9.85 0.38
N ILE A 149 -16.17 -10.58 1.00
CA ILE A 149 -16.59 -11.72 1.79
C ILE A 149 -17.41 -11.05 2.89
N GLU A 150 -18.69 -10.82 2.58
CA GLU A 150 -19.69 -10.54 3.59
C GLU A 150 -19.51 -11.67 4.59
N ALA A 151 -19.05 -11.31 5.78
CA ALA A 151 -19.26 -12.14 6.94
C ALA A 151 -20.78 -12.16 7.11
N GLU A 152 -21.45 -13.09 6.42
CA GLU A 152 -22.82 -13.45 6.71
C GLU A 152 -22.85 -13.79 8.20
N VAL A 153 -23.51 -12.92 8.95
CA VAL A 153 -23.97 -13.20 10.29
C VAL A 153 -25.05 -14.26 10.11
N VAL A 154 -24.66 -15.53 10.17
CA VAL A 154 -25.61 -16.63 10.25
C VAL A 154 -25.83 -16.90 11.74
N GLU A 155 -27.00 -16.48 12.21
CA GLU A 155 -27.57 -16.86 13.50
C GLU A 155 -27.71 -18.39 13.60
N ASP A 156 -27.65 -18.88 14.84
CA ASP A 156 -27.74 -20.27 15.27
C ASP A 156 -28.76 -21.13 14.50
N ASP A 157 -28.32 -22.30 14.02
CA ASP A 157 -29.02 -23.56 14.33
C ASP A 157 -28.07 -24.76 14.22
N PRO A 158 -28.24 -25.80 15.07
CA PRO A 158 -27.24 -26.82 15.34
C PRO A 158 -27.35 -28.02 14.39
N ILE A 159 -26.28 -28.83 14.39
CA ILE A 159 -26.16 -30.18 13.81
C ILE A 159 -25.65 -30.22 12.35
N ALA A 160 -24.34 -30.42 12.21
CA ALA A 160 -23.77 -31.56 11.49
C ALA A 160 -22.22 -31.53 11.58
N GLU A 161 -21.67 -32.55 12.25
CA GLU A 161 -20.24 -32.80 12.38
C GLU A 161 -19.57 -33.22 11.06
N ALA A 162 -18.23 -33.08 11.08
CA ALA A 162 -17.23 -33.88 10.37
C ALA A 162 -16.92 -33.53 8.91
N ASN A 163 -16.06 -32.52 8.73
CA ASN A 163 -14.79 -32.74 8.03
C ASN A 163 -13.75 -31.66 8.40
N SER A 164 -12.70 -32.10 9.10
CA SER A 164 -11.62 -31.28 9.63
C SER A 164 -10.66 -30.79 8.53
N LEU A 165 -10.91 -29.61 8.01
CA LEU A 165 -9.84 -28.74 7.54
C LEU A 165 -9.68 -27.64 8.58
N ALA A 166 -8.78 -27.86 9.54
CA ALA A 166 -8.43 -26.82 10.50
C ALA A 166 -7.99 -25.59 9.70
N LYS A 167 -8.76 -24.51 9.80
CA LYS A 167 -8.51 -23.27 9.07
C LYS A 167 -7.09 -22.79 9.41
N GLN A 168 -6.20 -22.86 8.43
CA GLN A 168 -4.80 -22.46 8.56
C GLN A 168 -4.71 -20.93 8.49
N ILE A 169 -4.12 -20.29 9.51
CA ILE A 169 -3.98 -18.85 9.65
C ILE A 169 -2.50 -18.44 9.71
N SER A 170 -2.15 -17.24 9.26
CA SER A 170 -0.75 -16.78 9.33
C SER A 170 -0.30 -16.54 10.77
N THR A 171 1.01 -16.57 11.04
CA THR A 171 1.55 -16.21 12.37
C THR A 171 1.05 -14.85 12.87
N SER A 172 0.89 -13.86 11.98
CA SER A 172 0.33 -12.55 12.33
C SER A 172 -1.15 -12.60 12.70
N GLN A 173 -1.94 -13.46 12.04
CA GLN A 173 -3.34 -13.70 12.38
C GLN A 173 -3.48 -14.46 13.70
N LEU A 174 -2.59 -15.44 13.94
CA LEU A 174 -2.52 -16.18 15.20
C LEU A 174 -2.18 -15.24 16.36
N ALA A 175 -1.25 -14.30 16.19
CA ALA A 175 -0.94 -13.30 17.20
C ALA A 175 -2.15 -12.43 17.55
N LYS A 176 -2.90 -11.99 16.53
CA LYS A 176 -4.13 -11.21 16.72
C LYS A 176 -5.21 -12.00 17.46
N GLN A 177 -5.39 -13.27 17.14
CA GLN A 177 -6.35 -14.16 17.82
C GLN A 177 -5.98 -14.35 19.29
N LEU A 178 -4.68 -14.51 19.58
CA LEU A 178 -4.16 -14.64 20.94
C LEU A 178 -4.06 -13.29 21.68
N LYS A 179 -4.45 -12.18 21.04
CA LYS A 179 -4.32 -10.80 21.55
C LYS A 179 -2.88 -10.46 21.98
N ARG A 180 -1.90 -11.00 21.26
CA ARG A 180 -0.46 -10.77 21.49
C ARG A 180 0.12 -9.88 20.38
N PRO A 181 1.14 -9.06 20.68
CA PRO A 181 1.90 -8.36 19.65
C PRO A 181 2.55 -9.37 18.70
N SER A 182 2.46 -9.16 17.38
CA SER A 182 3.02 -10.10 16.38
C SER A 182 4.48 -10.41 16.65
N LYS A 183 5.30 -9.40 16.97
CA LYS A 183 6.72 -9.57 17.28
C LYS A 183 6.96 -10.52 18.47
N ALA A 184 6.11 -10.47 19.50
CA ALA A 184 6.23 -11.34 20.67
C ALA A 184 5.93 -12.80 20.31
N LEU A 185 4.93 -13.05 19.47
CA LEU A 185 4.61 -14.42 19.03
C LEU A 185 5.72 -14.99 18.13
N PHE A 186 6.30 -14.19 17.22
CA PHE A 186 7.45 -14.65 16.42
C PHE A 186 8.65 -15.02 17.31
N SER A 187 8.93 -14.23 18.35
CA SER A 187 9.97 -14.55 19.34
C SER A 187 9.67 -15.84 20.12
N GLU A 188 8.44 -16.03 20.58
CA GLU A 188 8.03 -17.24 21.32
C GLU A 188 8.13 -18.52 20.47
N LEU A 189 7.68 -18.46 19.21
CA LEU A 189 7.81 -19.58 18.28
C LEU A 189 9.27 -19.88 17.93
N GLN A 190 10.12 -18.86 17.88
CA GLN A 190 11.56 -19.03 17.69
C GLN A 190 12.22 -19.65 18.92
N GLU A 191 11.89 -19.19 20.12
CA GLU A 191 12.40 -19.74 21.39
C GLU A 191 11.98 -21.20 21.60
N LYS A 192 10.75 -21.56 21.19
CA LYS A 192 10.27 -22.95 21.16
C LYS A 192 10.90 -23.79 20.04
N GLY A 193 11.69 -23.20 19.16
CA GLY A 193 12.35 -23.87 18.05
C GLY A 193 11.43 -24.29 16.91
N TRP A 194 10.23 -23.70 16.81
CA TRP A 194 9.25 -24.03 15.77
C TRP A 194 9.52 -23.29 14.47
N ILE A 195 10.15 -22.12 14.58
CA ILE A 195 10.61 -21.33 13.44
C ILE A 195 12.07 -20.91 13.68
N ALA A 196 12.82 -20.76 12.61
CA ALA A 196 14.20 -20.28 12.62
C ALA A 196 14.31 -19.02 11.76
N ARG A 197 15.32 -18.19 12.02
CA ARG A 197 15.59 -17.00 11.23
C ARG A 197 16.86 -17.22 10.41
N ASN A 198 16.75 -17.13 9.09
CA ASN A 198 17.86 -17.33 8.17
C ASN A 198 17.88 -16.18 7.13
N ASP A 199 19.00 -15.46 6.99
CA ASP A 199 19.22 -14.38 6.01
C ASP A 199 18.05 -13.38 5.83
N ASN A 200 17.37 -13.04 6.94
CA ASN A 200 16.18 -12.18 7.06
C ASN A 200 14.79 -12.81 6.84
N ASN A 201 14.68 -14.11 6.55
CA ASN A 201 13.41 -14.83 6.43
C ASN A 201 13.13 -15.74 7.63
N TRP A 202 11.84 -15.97 7.90
CA TRP A 202 11.38 -16.97 8.87
C TRP A 202 11.17 -18.29 8.18
N GLU A 203 11.91 -19.32 8.59
CA GLU A 203 11.83 -20.68 8.08
C GLU A 203 11.13 -21.58 9.09
N LEU A 204 10.28 -22.48 8.59
CA LEU A 204 9.59 -23.46 9.42
C LEU A 204 10.50 -24.66 9.70
N THR A 205 10.72 -24.97 10.98
CA THR A 205 11.53 -26.12 11.39
C THR A 205 10.71 -27.42 11.35
N ASP A 206 11.37 -28.57 11.47
CA ASP A 206 10.66 -29.85 11.54
C ASP A 206 9.80 -29.98 12.81
N LEU A 207 10.20 -29.34 13.92
CA LEU A 207 9.37 -29.24 15.12
C LEU A 207 8.12 -28.38 14.88
N GLY A 208 8.25 -27.29 14.12
CA GLY A 208 7.12 -26.47 13.70
C GLY A 208 6.14 -27.23 12.81
N LYS A 209 6.63 -28.06 11.88
CA LYS A 209 5.78 -28.94 11.05
C LYS A 209 5.02 -29.97 11.90
N GLN A 210 5.67 -30.56 12.91
CA GLN A 210 5.00 -31.49 13.84
C GLN A 210 3.88 -30.83 14.65
N LYS A 211 3.97 -29.52 14.88
CA LYS A 211 2.95 -28.70 15.53
C LYS A 211 1.88 -28.18 14.55
N GLY A 212 1.88 -28.67 13.32
CA GLY A 212 0.89 -28.37 12.29
C GLY A 212 1.21 -27.14 11.44
N GLY A 213 2.40 -26.56 11.59
CA GLY A 213 2.86 -25.45 10.76
C GLY A 213 3.01 -25.87 9.30
N GLU A 214 2.63 -24.98 8.39
CA GLU A 214 2.78 -25.15 6.95
C GLU A 214 3.46 -23.93 6.35
N VAL A 215 4.27 -24.13 5.31
CA VAL A 215 4.76 -23.03 4.48
C VAL A 215 3.82 -22.86 3.30
N LYS A 216 3.23 -21.68 3.15
CA LYS A 216 2.43 -21.32 1.99
C LYS A 216 3.17 -20.29 1.15
N ASN A 217 3.15 -20.50 -0.15
CA ASN A 217 3.66 -19.54 -1.11
C ASN A 217 2.54 -18.57 -1.51
N SER A 218 2.78 -17.28 -1.37
CA SER A 218 1.90 -16.25 -1.93
C SER A 218 2.65 -15.45 -2.99
N LYS A 219 2.00 -15.26 -4.14
CA LYS A 219 2.47 -14.34 -5.18
C LYS A 219 2.65 -12.89 -4.66
N ARG A 220 2.02 -12.54 -3.53
CA ARG A 220 2.04 -11.22 -2.89
C ARG A 220 3.07 -11.10 -1.74
N PHE A 221 3.37 -12.19 -1.03
CA PHE A 221 4.15 -12.14 0.22
C PHE A 221 5.37 -13.09 0.25
N GLY A 222 5.62 -13.87 -0.80
CA GLY A 222 6.62 -14.92 -0.78
C GLY A 222 6.19 -16.11 0.08
N ASP A 223 7.15 -16.89 0.55
CA ASP A 223 6.91 -17.98 1.48
C ASP A 223 6.61 -17.44 2.88
N TYR A 224 5.49 -17.86 3.45
CA TYR A 224 5.08 -17.49 4.80
C TYR A 224 4.52 -18.69 5.55
N ILE A 225 4.63 -18.66 6.87
CA ILE A 225 4.24 -19.76 7.75
C ILE A 225 2.78 -19.59 8.21
N THR A 226 2.00 -20.65 8.08
CA THR A 226 0.64 -20.75 8.62
C THR A 226 0.54 -21.83 9.68
N TRP A 227 -0.44 -21.68 10.57
CA TRP A 227 -0.72 -22.59 11.69
C TRP A 227 -2.20 -22.93 11.75
N PRO A 228 -2.58 -24.10 12.29
CA PRO A 228 -3.96 -24.40 12.63
C PRO A 228 -4.49 -23.34 13.60
N GLN A 229 -5.73 -22.89 13.39
CA GLN A 229 -6.37 -21.89 14.26
C GLN A 229 -6.41 -22.32 15.75
N ASN A 230 -6.37 -23.62 16.01
CA ASN A 230 -6.38 -24.26 17.33
C ASN A 230 -4.99 -24.79 17.76
N VAL A 231 -3.90 -24.30 17.17
CA VAL A 231 -2.55 -24.72 17.57
C VAL A 231 -2.33 -24.42 19.07
N SER A 232 -1.98 -25.45 19.84
CA SER A 232 -1.62 -25.30 21.25
C SER A 232 -0.16 -24.87 21.34
N LEU A 233 0.07 -23.69 21.93
CA LEU A 233 1.40 -23.13 22.19
C LEU A 233 2.02 -23.64 23.49
N ASP A 234 1.49 -24.69 24.11
CA ASP A 234 2.05 -25.28 25.33
C ASP A 234 3.25 -26.19 25.01
#